data_AF-A0A0R3S4F5-F1
#
_entry.id   AF-A0A0R3S4F5-F1
#
_cell.length_a   1.000
_cell.length_b   1.000
_cell.length_c   1.000
_cell.angle_alpha   90.00
_cell.angle_beta   90.00
_cell.angle_gamma   90.00
#
_symmetry.space_group_name_H-M   'P 1'
#
loop_
_entity.id
_entity.type
_entity.pdbx_description
1 polymer ?
#
loop_
_entity_poly.entity_id
_entity_poly.type
_entity_poly.pdbx_seq_one_letter_code
_entity_poly.pdbx_strand_id
1 'polypeptide(L)'
;MLSRLGLPKGWRMVSTGTQSFKSDNLIKNLFLKKIKEYESKMASREDGLVGVTPETQRSLDDQLQRLASKYHLESKEVVNELPVKQLETPSVESAVAVLFEGKTVNDLNKQLEKEIQQYTEIRRKKKAVEEETRSLLAKQQQPASEKPKK
;
A
#
# COMPACT_ATOMS: atom_id res chain seq x y z
N MET A 1 -95.10 7.27 -70.93
CA MET A 1 -93.66 7.00 -71.17
C MET A 1 -93.01 6.65 -69.84
N LEU A 2 -92.31 5.52 -69.80
CA LEU A 2 -91.56 5.03 -68.64
C LEU A 2 -90.40 5.97 -68.30
N SER A 3 -90.13 6.15 -67.00
CA SER A 3 -88.78 6.38 -66.49
C SER A 3 -88.69 5.90 -65.04
N ARG A 4 -88.05 4.73 -64.88
CA ARG A 4 -87.50 4.20 -63.64
C ARG A 4 -86.29 5.03 -63.24
N LEU A 5 -86.09 5.34 -61.96
CA LEU A 5 -84.81 5.69 -61.30
C LEU A 5 -85.17 5.91 -59.81
N GLY A 6 -84.63 5.29 -58.77
CA GLY A 6 -83.57 4.31 -58.55
C GLY A 6 -83.42 4.22 -57.02
N LEU A 7 -83.46 3.02 -56.45
CA LEU A 7 -83.27 2.80 -55.00
C LEU A 7 -81.86 3.28 -54.58
N PRO A 8 -81.71 4.01 -53.45
CA PRO A 8 -80.38 4.35 -52.95
C PRO A 8 -79.68 3.09 -52.43
N LYS A 9 -78.45 2.96 -52.92
CA LYS A 9 -77.50 1.88 -52.69
C LYS A 9 -77.02 1.85 -51.24
N GLY A 10 -77.03 0.65 -50.67
CA GLY A 10 -75.98 0.20 -49.75
C GLY A 10 -76.14 0.62 -48.30
N TRP A 11 -76.80 -0.23 -47.51
CA TRP A 11 -76.52 -0.34 -46.08
C TRP A 11 -75.08 -0.81 -45.93
N ARG A 12 -74.14 0.12 -45.74
CA ARG A 12 -72.77 -0.23 -45.33
C ARG A 12 -72.85 -0.71 -43.88
N MET A 13 -72.74 -2.02 -43.72
CA MET A 13 -72.45 -2.69 -42.47
C MET A 13 -71.26 -1.99 -41.80
N VAL A 14 -71.50 -1.28 -40.70
CA VAL A 14 -70.43 -0.72 -39.88
C VAL A 14 -69.79 -1.90 -39.15
N SER A 15 -68.67 -2.35 -39.71
CA SER A 15 -67.80 -3.38 -39.13
C SER A 15 -67.43 -3.00 -37.70
N THR A 16 -68.03 -3.68 -36.73
CA THR A 16 -67.57 -3.81 -35.35
C THR A 16 -66.28 -4.64 -35.33
N GLY A 17 -65.16 -4.04 -35.74
CA GLY A 17 -63.86 -4.71 -35.81
C GLY A 17 -62.69 -3.95 -35.18
N THR A 18 -62.89 -2.75 -34.64
CA THR A 18 -61.78 -1.85 -34.24
C THR A 18 -61.70 -1.52 -32.75
N GLN A 19 -62.54 -2.10 -31.89
CA GLN A 19 -62.47 -1.81 -30.44
C GLN A 19 -61.29 -2.48 -29.72
N SER A 20 -60.70 -3.55 -30.29
CA SER A 20 -59.59 -4.30 -29.65
C SER A 20 -58.22 -3.59 -29.73
N PHE A 21 -57.99 -2.72 -30.72
CA PHE A 21 -56.69 -2.08 -30.91
C PHE A 21 -56.42 -0.89 -29.97
N LYS A 22 -57.40 -0.45 -29.17
CA LYS A 22 -57.23 0.73 -28.31
C LYS A 22 -56.46 0.41 -27.03
N SER A 23 -56.68 -0.76 -26.45
CA SER A 23 -55.97 -1.21 -25.24
C SER A 23 -54.51 -1.54 -25.52
N ASP A 24 -54.22 -2.24 -26.64
CA ASP A 24 -52.84 -2.55 -27.03
C ASP A 24 -52.03 -1.29 -27.34
N ASN A 25 -52.67 -0.30 -27.97
CA ASN A 25 -52.05 1.00 -28.18
C ASN A 25 -51.88 1.79 -26.87
N LEU A 26 -52.81 1.68 -25.91
CA LEU A 26 -52.66 2.33 -24.61
C LEU A 26 -51.43 1.81 -23.86
N ILE A 27 -51.25 0.48 -23.81
CA ILE A 27 -50.10 -0.14 -23.13
C ILE A 27 -48.79 0.25 -23.83
N LYS A 28 -48.74 0.18 -25.17
CA LYS A 28 -47.58 0.62 -25.95
C LYS A 28 -47.26 2.10 -25.74
N ASN A 29 -48.28 2.95 -25.70
CA ASN A 29 -48.10 4.37 -25.46
C ASN A 29 -47.63 4.68 -24.03
N LEU A 30 -48.12 3.94 -23.03
CA LEU A 30 -47.63 4.06 -21.65
C LEU A 30 -46.18 3.60 -21.52
N PHE A 31 -45.81 2.50 -22.19
CA PHE A 31 -44.45 2.01 -22.22
C PHE A 31 -43.50 3.01 -22.89
N LEU A 32 -43.85 3.53 -24.07
CA LEU A 32 -43.08 4.57 -24.75
C LEU A 32 -42.98 5.85 -23.91
N LYS A 33 -44.04 6.21 -23.19
CA LYS A 33 -44.02 7.36 -22.27
C LYS A 33 -43.06 7.12 -21.11
N LYS A 34 -43.02 5.91 -20.54
CA LYS A 34 -42.06 5.55 -19.50
C LYS A 34 -40.63 5.60 -19.99
N ILE A 35 -40.35 5.10 -21.19
CA ILE A 35 -39.01 5.20 -21.80
C ILE A 35 -38.59 6.67 -21.90
N LYS A 36 -39.42 7.54 -22.48
CA LYS A 36 -39.12 8.97 -22.60
C LYS A 36 -38.91 9.65 -21.25
N GLU A 37 -39.69 9.28 -20.23
CA GLU A 37 -39.50 9.77 -18.85
C GLU A 37 -38.13 9.37 -18.28
N TYR A 38 -37.67 8.14 -18.53
CA TYR A 38 -36.34 7.69 -18.07
C TYR A 38 -35.21 8.32 -18.88
N GLU A 39 -35.35 8.43 -20.20
CA GLU A 39 -34.39 9.15 -21.05
C GLU A 39 -34.24 10.60 -20.59
N SER A 40 -35.34 11.29 -20.28
CA SER A 40 -35.31 12.66 -19.78
C SER A 40 -34.63 12.75 -18.40
N LYS A 41 -34.88 11.77 -17.52
CA LYS A 41 -34.25 11.69 -16.19
C LYS A 41 -32.73 11.46 -16.28
N MET A 42 -32.29 10.67 -17.25
CA MET A 42 -30.87 10.37 -17.48
C MET A 42 -30.18 11.53 -18.22
N ALA A 43 -30.81 12.12 -19.23
CA ALA A 43 -30.26 13.23 -20.01
C ALA A 43 -30.11 14.52 -19.19
N SER A 44 -30.85 14.67 -18.09
CA SER A 44 -30.77 15.85 -17.23
C SER A 44 -29.53 15.87 -16.32
N ARG A 45 -28.74 14.79 -16.25
CA ARG A 45 -27.48 14.75 -15.47
C ARG A 45 -26.43 13.87 -16.14
N GLU A 46 -25.30 14.48 -16.48
CA GLU A 46 -24.16 13.78 -17.08
C GLU A 46 -23.38 12.91 -16.08
N ASP A 47 -23.48 13.18 -14.76
CA ASP A 47 -22.51 12.58 -13.82
C ASP A 47 -23.01 12.35 -12.37
N GLY A 48 -24.28 11.98 -12.17
CA GLY A 48 -24.76 11.72 -10.80
C GLY A 48 -26.11 11.01 -10.64
N LEU A 49 -26.41 10.57 -9.41
CA LEU A 49 -27.68 9.92 -9.07
C LEU A 49 -28.88 10.83 -9.38
N VAL A 50 -29.93 10.22 -9.94
CA VAL A 50 -31.18 10.91 -10.27
C VAL A 50 -32.04 11.07 -9.02
N GLY A 51 -32.45 12.31 -8.71
CA GLY A 51 -33.40 12.58 -7.63
C GLY A 51 -32.81 12.46 -6.22
N VAL A 52 -31.53 12.81 -6.05
CA VAL A 52 -30.86 12.80 -4.75
C VAL A 52 -31.54 13.78 -3.81
N THR A 53 -32.19 13.26 -2.78
CA THR A 53 -32.60 14.03 -1.61
C THR A 53 -31.44 14.03 -0.60
N PRO A 54 -31.32 15.07 0.25
CA PRO A 54 -30.25 15.10 1.26
C PRO A 54 -30.29 13.89 2.21
N GLU A 55 -31.46 13.29 2.42
CA GLU A 55 -31.62 12.06 3.21
C GLU A 55 -31.00 10.84 2.51
N THR A 56 -31.15 10.71 1.19
CA THR A 56 -30.53 9.60 0.44
C THR A 56 -29.01 9.66 0.44
N GLN A 57 -28.44 10.88 0.39
CA GLN A 57 -27.00 11.08 0.54
C GLN A 57 -26.52 10.68 1.93
N ARG A 58 -27.20 11.13 3.00
CA ARG A 58 -26.86 10.73 4.38
C ARG A 58 -26.94 9.22 4.58
N SER A 59 -27.99 8.57 4.07
CA SER A 59 -28.13 7.11 4.16
C SER A 59 -27.01 6.37 3.43
N LEU A 60 -26.55 6.89 2.29
CA LEU A 60 -25.46 6.31 1.52
C LEU A 60 -24.12 6.47 2.26
N ASP A 61 -23.91 7.63 2.86
CA ASP A 61 -22.72 7.92 3.69
C ASP A 61 -22.67 7.01 4.92
N ASP A 62 -23.79 6.85 5.63
CA ASP A 62 -23.89 5.96 6.79
C ASP A 62 -23.61 4.49 6.42
N GLN A 63 -24.14 4.03 5.28
CA GLN A 63 -23.89 2.67 4.79
C GLN A 63 -22.42 2.45 4.44
N LEU A 64 -21.79 3.43 3.77
CA LEU A 64 -20.38 3.36 3.41
C LEU A 64 -19.49 3.44 4.65
N GLN A 65 -19.86 4.21 5.66
CA GLN A 65 -19.12 4.28 6.92
C GLN A 65 -19.22 2.97 7.72
N ARG A 66 -20.39 2.32 7.74
CA ARG A 66 -20.56 0.98 8.32
C ARG A 66 -19.69 -0.06 7.61
N LEU A 67 -19.62 0.00 6.28
CA LEU A 67 -18.76 -0.89 5.50
C LEU A 67 -17.28 -0.64 5.80
N ALA A 68 -16.83 0.62 5.79
CA ALA A 68 -15.45 0.97 6.13
C ALA A 68 -15.06 0.44 7.52
N SER A 69 -15.95 0.62 8.50
CA SER A 69 -15.74 0.13 9.87
C SER A 69 -15.68 -1.40 9.95
N LYS A 70 -16.53 -2.12 9.21
CA LYS A 70 -16.57 -3.60 9.22
C LYS A 70 -15.31 -4.22 8.60
N TYR A 71 -14.76 -3.59 7.57
CA TYR A 71 -13.60 -4.10 6.84
C TYR A 71 -12.28 -3.48 7.29
N HIS A 72 -12.29 -2.68 8.37
CA HIS A 72 -11.12 -1.92 8.86
C HIS A 72 -10.42 -1.12 7.76
N LEU A 73 -11.20 -0.55 6.84
CA LEU A 73 -10.68 0.32 5.79
C LEU A 73 -10.50 1.72 6.39
N GLU A 74 -9.30 2.28 6.26
CA GLU A 74 -8.96 3.58 6.86
C GLU A 74 -9.79 4.74 6.30
N SER A 75 -10.38 4.59 5.11
CA SER A 75 -11.24 5.60 4.49
C SER A 75 -12.13 5.03 3.38
N LYS A 76 -13.21 5.74 3.08
CA LYS A 76 -14.20 5.44 2.02
C LYS A 76 -13.56 5.24 0.64
N GLU A 77 -12.43 5.89 0.41
CA GLU A 77 -11.65 5.89 -0.82
C GLU A 77 -10.82 4.60 -1.00
N VAL A 78 -10.49 3.91 0.10
CA VAL A 78 -9.74 2.64 0.11
C VAL A 78 -10.58 1.46 -0.38
N VAL A 79 -11.89 1.64 -0.59
CA VAL A 79 -12.73 0.61 -1.22
C VAL A 79 -12.35 0.43 -2.71
N ASN A 80 -11.85 1.48 -3.35
CA ASN A 80 -11.48 1.44 -4.77
C ASN A 80 -10.05 0.92 -5.01
N GLU A 81 -9.20 0.93 -3.98
CA GLU A 81 -7.81 0.50 -4.07
C GLU A 81 -7.51 -0.57 -3.03
N LEU A 82 -7.26 -1.80 -3.50
CA LEU A 82 -6.85 -2.90 -2.62
C LEU A 82 -5.53 -2.54 -1.95
N PRO A 83 -5.46 -2.47 -0.60
CA PRO A 83 -4.20 -2.27 0.08
C PRO A 83 -3.38 -3.55 -0.13
N VAL A 84 -2.45 -3.49 -1.08
CA VAL A 84 -1.37 -4.46 -1.22
C VAL A 84 -0.51 -4.23 0.02
N LYS A 85 -0.89 -4.88 1.14
CA LYS A 85 -0.10 -4.86 2.37
C LYS A 85 1.34 -5.10 1.97
N GLN A 86 2.22 -4.20 2.40
CA GLN A 86 3.65 -4.38 2.29
C GLN A 86 3.94 -5.71 2.98
N LEU A 87 4.12 -6.76 2.16
CA LEU A 87 4.37 -8.11 2.65
C LEU A 87 5.67 -8.00 3.44
N GLU A 88 5.60 -8.28 4.74
CA GLU A 88 6.78 -8.28 5.59
C GLU A 88 7.78 -9.26 4.96
N THR A 89 8.89 -8.71 4.49
CA THR A 89 9.96 -9.53 3.92
C THR A 89 10.54 -10.37 5.04
N PRO A 90 10.59 -11.70 4.89
CA PRO A 90 11.10 -12.56 5.95
C PRO A 90 12.54 -12.17 6.28
N SER A 91 12.80 -11.88 7.56
CA SER A 91 14.15 -11.66 8.06
C SER A 91 14.90 -12.99 8.04
N VAL A 92 15.86 -13.13 7.12
CA VAL A 92 16.74 -14.30 7.05
C VAL A 92 18.03 -13.98 7.80
N GLU A 93 18.13 -14.46 9.04
CA GLU A 93 19.36 -14.39 9.81
C GLU A 93 20.29 -15.56 9.43
N SER A 94 21.46 -15.24 8.89
CA SER A 94 22.47 -16.25 8.57
C SER A 94 23.12 -16.78 9.85
N ALA A 95 23.15 -18.11 10.03
CA ALA A 95 23.80 -18.76 11.17
C ALA A 95 25.28 -18.34 11.33
N VAL A 96 25.97 -18.00 10.22
CA VAL A 96 27.34 -17.49 10.23
C VAL A 96 27.39 -16.07 10.81
N ALA A 97 26.40 -15.23 10.52
CA ALA A 97 26.32 -13.88 11.08
C ALA A 97 26.04 -13.90 12.60
N VAL A 98 25.25 -14.87 13.08
CA VAL A 98 25.00 -15.09 14.50
C VAL A 98 26.26 -15.58 15.21
N LEU A 99 26.97 -16.56 14.63
CA LEU A 99 28.19 -17.13 15.23
C LEU A 99 29.34 -16.13 15.37
N PHE A 100 29.44 -15.15 14.47
CA PHE A 100 30.46 -14.12 14.55
C PHE A 100 29.98 -12.82 15.21
N GLU A 101 28.82 -12.81 15.89
CA GLU A 101 28.24 -11.61 16.52
C GLU A 101 28.14 -10.41 15.54
N GLY A 102 27.93 -10.68 14.24
CA GLY A 102 27.95 -9.66 13.19
C GLY A 102 29.32 -9.07 12.85
N LYS A 103 30.42 -9.56 13.43
CA LYS A 103 31.79 -9.17 13.06
C LYS A 103 32.24 -9.93 11.81
N THR A 104 32.84 -9.24 10.87
CA THR A 104 33.40 -9.90 9.69
C THR A 104 34.78 -10.50 10.03
N VAL A 105 35.21 -11.50 9.27
CA VAL A 105 36.57 -12.07 9.39
C VAL A 105 37.66 -10.98 9.27
N ASN A 106 37.40 -9.95 8.46
CA ASN A 106 38.29 -8.80 8.32
C ASN A 106 38.41 -7.98 9.60
N ASP A 107 37.35 -7.87 10.39
CA ASP A 107 37.39 -7.14 11.67
C ASP A 107 38.23 -7.89 12.71
N LEU A 108 38.11 -9.23 12.74
CA LEU A 108 38.92 -10.09 13.60
C LEU A 108 40.40 -10.03 13.22
N ASN A 109 40.74 -10.02 11.93
CA ASN A 109 42.12 -9.88 11.47
C ASN A 109 42.72 -8.53 11.90
N LYS A 110 41.96 -7.43 11.78
CA LYS A 110 42.41 -6.10 12.25
C LYS A 110 42.60 -6.05 13.76
N GLN A 111 41.78 -6.75 14.53
CA GLN A 111 41.96 -6.85 16.00
C GLN A 111 43.24 -7.62 16.34
N LEU A 112 43.46 -8.76 15.67
CA LEU A 112 44.66 -9.57 15.86
C LEU A 112 45.95 -8.78 15.56
N GLU A 113 45.98 -8.02 14.47
CA GLU A 113 47.14 -7.17 14.13
C GLU A 113 47.44 -6.13 15.21
N LYS A 114 46.40 -5.49 15.77
CA LYS A 114 46.53 -4.52 16.86
C LYS A 114 47.09 -5.18 18.12
N GLU A 115 46.59 -6.36 18.48
CA GLU A 115 47.07 -7.11 19.64
C GLU A 115 48.54 -7.52 19.49
N ILE A 116 48.95 -7.96 18.29
CA ILE A 116 50.35 -8.29 17.99
C ILE A 116 51.23 -7.06 18.16
N GLN A 117 50.82 -5.90 17.61
CA GLN A 117 51.57 -4.65 17.75
C GLN A 117 51.72 -4.26 19.22
N GLN A 118 50.63 -4.24 19.99
CA GLN A 118 50.65 -3.93 21.42
C GLN A 118 51.58 -4.88 22.19
N TYR A 119 51.48 -6.19 21.94
CA TYR A 119 52.34 -7.18 22.59
C TYR A 119 53.81 -6.96 22.28
N THR A 120 54.15 -6.65 21.02
CA THR A 120 55.54 -6.39 20.61
C THR A 120 56.09 -5.11 21.24
N GLU A 121 55.28 -4.05 21.34
CA GLU A 121 55.66 -2.80 21.99
C GLU A 121 55.88 -2.98 23.49
N ILE A 122 54.98 -3.70 24.17
CA ILE A 122 55.12 -4.02 25.60
C ILE A 122 56.40 -4.82 25.82
N ARG A 123 56.68 -5.82 24.98
CA ARG A 123 57.89 -6.64 25.10
C ARG A 123 59.16 -5.82 24.88
N ARG A 124 59.17 -4.88 23.94
CA ARG A 124 60.29 -3.95 23.72
C ARG A 124 60.49 -3.04 24.92
N LYS A 125 59.43 -2.44 25.45
CA LYS A 125 59.48 -1.59 26.65
C LYS A 125 60.03 -2.35 27.86
N LYS A 126 59.56 -3.58 28.10
CA LYS A 126 60.06 -4.41 29.22
C LYS A 126 61.56 -4.69 29.09
N LYS A 127 62.03 -5.06 27.89
CA LYS A 127 63.47 -5.27 27.65
C LYS A 127 64.30 -4.02 27.87
N ALA A 128 63.84 -2.86 27.39
CA ALA A 128 64.54 -1.60 27.60
C ALA A 128 64.65 -1.24 29.09
N VAL A 129 63.57 -1.41 29.86
CA VAL A 129 63.58 -1.17 31.32
C VAL A 129 64.51 -2.15 32.05
N GLU A 130 64.53 -3.42 31.67
CA GLU A 130 65.45 -4.41 32.25
C GLU A 130 66.92 -4.11 31.92
N GLU A 131 67.21 -3.61 30.71
CA GLU A 131 68.57 -3.19 30.32
C GLU A 131 69.01 -1.91 31.04
N GLU A 132 68.12 -0.93 31.18
CA GLU A 132 68.36 0.30 31.94
C GLU A 132 68.64 -0.02 33.41
N THR A 133 67.81 -0.84 34.05
CA THR A 133 68.00 -1.25 35.45
C THR A 133 69.30 -2.04 35.65
N ARG A 134 69.65 -2.95 34.73
CA ARG A 134 70.96 -3.65 34.75
C ARG A 134 72.13 -2.68 34.61
N SER A 135 72.04 -1.70 33.71
CA SER A 135 73.09 -0.70 33.51
C SER A 135 73.28 0.21 34.73
N LEU A 136 72.19 0.55 35.43
CA LEU A 136 72.22 1.35 36.66
C LEU A 136 72.85 0.57 37.82
N LEU A 137 72.48 -0.71 37.99
CA LEU A 137 73.07 -1.59 38.99
C LEU A 137 74.57 -1.81 38.73
N ALA A 138 74.98 -1.97 37.46
CA ALA A 138 76.39 -2.10 37.09
C ALA A 138 77.20 -0.83 37.40
N LYS A 139 76.62 0.37 37.26
CA LYS A 139 77.27 1.64 37.65
C LYS A 139 77.41 1.81 39.16
N GLN A 140 76.47 1.30 39.95
CA GLN A 140 76.54 1.37 41.41
C GLN A 140 77.54 0.38 42.03
N GLN A 141 77.88 -0.70 41.32
CA GLN A 141 78.82 -1.73 41.80
C GLN A 141 80.30 -1.46 41.45
N GLN A 142 80.65 -0.28 40.93
CA GLN A 142 82.07 0.14 40.85
C GLN A 142 82.52 0.75 42.19
N PRO A 143 83.36 0.07 42.99
CA PRO A 143 83.93 0.66 44.19
C PRO A 143 85.01 1.71 43.84
N ALA A 144 85.00 2.80 44.59
CA ALA A 144 86.11 3.74 44.66
C ALA A 144 87.31 3.07 45.38
N SER A 145 88.23 2.51 44.60
CA SER A 145 89.57 2.03 45.03
C SER A 145 90.54 2.42 43.91
N GLU A 146 91.65 3.14 44.09
CA GLU A 146 92.43 3.58 45.23
C GLU A 146 93.19 4.85 44.81
N LYS A 147 93.42 5.76 45.76
CA LYS A 147 94.28 6.95 45.57
C LYS A 147 95.75 6.52 45.51
N PRO A 148 96.60 7.10 44.64
CA PRO A 148 98.03 6.83 44.67
C PRO A 148 98.64 7.57 45.87
N LYS A 149 99.31 6.86 46.77
CA LYS A 149 100.19 7.47 47.78
C LYS A 149 101.64 7.17 47.41
N LYS A 150 102.37 8.29 47.37
CA LYS A 150 103.83 8.53 47.25
C LYS A 150 104.74 7.38 47.62
#